data_AF-X0UCM0-F1
#
_entry.id   AF-X0UCM0-F1
#
_cell.length_a   1.000
_cell.length_b   1.000
_cell.length_c   1.000
_cell.angle_alpha   90.00
_cell.angle_beta   90.00
_cell.angle_gamma   90.00
#
_symmetry.space_group_name_H-M   'P 1'
#
loop_
_entity.id
_entity.type
_entity.pdbx_description
1 polymer ?
#
loop_
_entity_poly.entity_id
_entity_poly.type
_entity_poly.pdbx_seq_one_letter_code
_entity_poly.pdbx_strand_id
1 'polypeptide(L)'
;MAVAVVNSALSLYDTEYAVTANAATSSVIDEVEVFTVTPTKAGHKVSILMTNAAGHGAYTWSIPVGALWAGDTLTALTGSIAAGATEVIQVASGKHLSAAGTYAITLTPASGKRLLTDHAAVMEVLETV
;
A
#
# COMPACT_ATOMS: atom_id res chain seq x y z
N MET A 1 -2.49 14.26 -2.25
CA MET A 1 -3.67 13.77 -1.49
C MET A 1 -3.30 12.60 -0.56
N ALA A 2 -4.14 12.22 0.41
CA ALA A 2 -3.88 11.08 1.30
C ALA A 2 -5.14 10.23 1.56
N VAL A 3 -4.98 8.91 1.50
CA VAL A 3 -6.01 7.90 1.82
C VAL A 3 -5.66 7.23 3.13
N ALA A 4 -6.57 7.29 4.11
CA ALA A 4 -6.46 6.47 5.31
C ALA A 4 -6.91 5.05 4.98
N VAL A 5 -6.02 4.07 5.12
CA VAL A 5 -6.30 2.68 4.80
C VAL A 5 -6.95 1.98 5.97
N VAL A 6 -8.03 1.25 5.69
CA VAL A 6 -8.67 0.32 6.62
C VAL A 6 -8.15 -1.09 6.34
N ASN A 7 -7.49 -1.69 7.32
CA ASN A 7 -6.97 -3.06 7.24
C ASN A 7 -8.11 -4.08 7.36
N SER A 8 -7.99 -5.19 6.65
CA SER A 8 -8.81 -6.38 6.83
C SER A 8 -8.12 -7.29 7.85
N ALA A 9 -8.76 -7.47 9.01
CA ALA A 9 -8.23 -8.27 10.11
C ALA A 9 -8.66 -9.74 9.97
N LEU A 10 -7.69 -10.62 9.77
CA LEU A 10 -7.88 -12.07 9.64
C LEU A 10 -7.60 -12.71 11.01
N SER A 11 -8.65 -13.03 11.77
CA SER A 11 -8.56 -13.43 13.18
C SER A 11 -8.73 -14.94 13.46
N LEU A 12 -9.23 -15.70 12.49
CA LEU A 12 -9.51 -17.13 12.61
C LEU A 12 -8.98 -17.87 11.38
N TYR A 13 -8.55 -19.11 11.59
CA TYR A 13 -8.26 -20.03 10.50
C TYR A 13 -9.56 -20.54 9.87
N ASP A 14 -9.47 -21.02 8.63
CA ASP A 14 -10.57 -21.66 7.89
C ASP A 14 -11.85 -20.83 7.79
N THR A 15 -11.71 -19.50 7.78
CA THR A 15 -12.82 -18.54 7.73
C THR A 15 -12.66 -17.60 6.54
N GLU A 16 -13.75 -17.35 5.81
CA GLU A 16 -13.79 -16.35 4.74
C GLU A 16 -13.93 -14.94 5.32
N TYR A 17 -13.17 -13.99 4.78
CA TYR A 17 -13.21 -12.59 5.17
C TYR A 17 -13.50 -11.71 3.96
N ALA A 18 -14.39 -10.74 4.12
CA ALA A 18 -14.51 -9.64 3.17
C ALA A 18 -13.26 -8.77 3.23
N VAL A 19 -12.68 -8.48 2.07
CA VAL A 19 -11.53 -7.58 1.95
C VAL A 19 -12.03 -6.15 1.82
N THR A 20 -11.39 -5.24 2.56
CA THR A 20 -11.67 -3.80 2.46
C THR A 20 -10.80 -3.17 1.37
N ALA A 21 -11.45 -2.76 0.28
CA ALA A 21 -10.83 -2.03 -0.82
C ALA A 21 -10.69 -0.54 -0.47
N ASN A 22 -9.47 -0.02 -0.55
CA ASN A 22 -9.18 1.40 -0.36
C ASN A 22 -8.80 1.99 -1.72
N ALA A 23 -9.75 2.64 -2.38
CA ALA A 23 -9.52 3.26 -3.68
C ALA A 23 -8.70 4.54 -3.56
N ALA A 24 -7.85 4.81 -4.54
CA ALA A 24 -7.25 6.12 -4.76
C ALA A 24 -8.35 7.17 -4.95
N THR A 25 -8.08 8.39 -4.52
CA THR A 25 -9.02 9.52 -4.66
C THR A 25 -8.51 10.57 -5.63
N SER A 26 -7.23 10.49 -6.04
CA SER A 26 -6.59 11.47 -6.92
C SER A 26 -7.16 11.49 -8.32
N SER A 27 -7.88 12.56 -8.62
CA SER A 27 -8.41 12.90 -9.95
C SER A 27 -7.52 13.88 -10.73
N VAL A 28 -6.35 14.23 -10.19
CA VAL A 28 -5.39 15.16 -10.81
C VAL A 28 -4.33 14.36 -11.56
N ILE A 29 -4.01 14.82 -12.77
CA ILE A 29 -2.97 14.20 -13.60
C ILE A 29 -1.62 14.34 -12.89
N ASP A 30 -0.84 13.25 -12.88
CA ASP A 30 0.50 13.19 -12.30
C ASP A 30 0.58 13.49 -10.79
N GLU A 31 -0.56 13.58 -10.10
CA GLU A 31 -0.58 13.77 -8.66
C GLU A 31 -0.28 12.45 -7.93
N VAL A 32 0.73 12.52 -7.08
CA VAL A 32 1.11 11.49 -6.13
C VAL A 32 0.12 11.41 -4.98
N GLU A 33 -0.21 10.20 -4.54
CA GLU A 33 -1.13 9.97 -3.44
C GLU A 33 -0.52 9.03 -2.40
N VAL A 34 -0.71 9.37 -1.12
CA VAL A 34 -0.16 8.61 0.01
C VAL A 34 -1.26 7.80 0.67
N PHE A 35 -1.09 6.48 0.72
CA PHE A 35 -1.90 5.55 1.46
C PHE A 35 -1.28 5.34 2.83
N THR A 36 -2.01 5.68 3.88
CA THR A 36 -1.53 5.57 5.26
C THR A 36 -2.13 4.34 5.92
N VAL A 37 -1.28 3.37 6.23
CA VAL A 37 -1.66 2.11 6.88
C VAL A 37 -1.26 2.15 8.35
N THR A 38 -2.16 1.78 9.24
CA THR A 38 -1.88 1.64 10.67
C THR A 38 -2.05 0.17 11.05
N PRO A 39 -0.97 -0.60 11.24
CA PRO A 39 -1.05 -1.98 11.72
C PRO A 39 -1.66 -2.03 13.12
N THR A 40 -2.39 -3.10 13.41
CA THR A 40 -2.95 -3.29 14.76
C THR A 40 -1.91 -3.74 15.77
N LYS A 41 -0.83 -4.42 15.34
CA LYS A 41 0.27 -4.86 16.21
C LYS A 41 1.64 -4.70 15.54
N ALA A 42 2.62 -4.22 16.31
CA ALA A 42 4.02 -4.20 15.88
C ALA A 42 4.59 -5.63 15.83
N GLY A 43 5.32 -5.96 14.76
CA GLY A 43 5.98 -7.26 14.57
C GLY A 43 5.20 -8.27 13.72
N HIS A 44 3.93 -8.00 13.40
CA HIS A 44 3.13 -8.85 12.51
C HIS A 44 3.50 -8.65 11.04
N LYS A 45 3.22 -9.67 10.21
CA LYS A 45 3.34 -9.55 8.76
C LYS A 45 2.11 -8.84 8.22
N VAL A 46 2.32 -7.79 7.43
CA VAL A 46 1.24 -7.06 6.77
C VAL A 46 1.36 -7.32 5.27
N SER A 47 0.32 -7.90 4.68
CA SER A 47 0.24 -8.13 3.24
C SER A 47 -0.52 -6.97 2.60
N ILE A 48 0.09 -6.32 1.62
CA ILE A 48 -0.47 -5.18 0.91
C ILE A 48 -0.65 -5.60 -0.53
N LEU A 49 -1.89 -5.66 -0.99
CA LEU A 49 -2.25 -5.91 -2.37
C LEU A 49 -2.53 -4.56 -3.04
N MET A 50 -2.04 -4.42 -4.26
CA MET A 50 -2.15 -3.21 -5.05
C MET A 50 -2.62 -3.57 -6.45
N THR A 51 -3.75 -3.02 -6.85
CA THR A 51 -4.38 -3.26 -8.16
C THR A 51 -4.18 -2.06 -9.07
N ASN A 52 -3.89 -2.34 -10.34
CA ASN A 52 -3.84 -1.38 -11.42
C ASN A 52 -4.75 -1.84 -12.56
N ALA A 53 -5.71 -1.01 -12.94
CA ALA A 53 -6.56 -1.28 -14.10
C ALA A 53 -5.74 -1.38 -15.40
N ALA A 54 -6.31 -2.06 -16.39
CA ALA A 54 -5.68 -2.23 -17.69
C ALA A 54 -5.70 -0.90 -18.49
N GLY A 55 -4.73 -0.74 -19.40
CA GLY A 55 -4.78 0.27 -20.46
C GLY A 55 -4.05 1.60 -20.20
N HIS A 56 -3.64 1.91 -18.96
CA HIS A 56 -3.07 3.22 -18.61
C HIS A 56 -1.60 3.19 -18.15
N GLY A 57 -0.88 2.10 -18.44
CA GLY A 57 0.53 1.94 -18.05
C GLY A 57 0.71 1.54 -16.59
N ALA A 58 1.96 1.38 -16.15
CA ALA A 58 2.28 1.02 -14.78
C ALA A 58 2.36 2.26 -13.88
N TYR A 59 1.72 2.23 -12.71
CA TYR A 59 2.06 3.15 -11.63
C TYR A 59 3.19 2.57 -10.79
N THR A 60 3.92 3.43 -10.10
CA THR A 60 4.97 3.03 -9.16
C THR A 60 4.52 3.25 -7.72
N TRP A 61 5.13 2.51 -6.81
CA TRP A 61 4.88 2.64 -5.38
C TRP A 61 6.19 2.71 -4.61
N SER A 62 6.17 3.36 -3.45
CA SER A 62 7.29 3.39 -2.52
C SER A 62 6.85 3.38 -1.07
N ILE A 63 7.68 2.76 -0.20
CA ILE A 63 7.52 2.76 1.25
C ILE A 63 8.86 3.20 1.84
N PRO A 64 8.89 4.30 2.61
CA PRO A 64 10.13 4.77 3.22
C PRO A 64 10.67 3.78 4.25
N VAL A 65 11.91 4.01 4.67
CA VAL A 65 12.49 3.31 5.81
C VAL A 65 11.74 3.71 7.09
N GLY A 66 11.59 2.75 8.01
CA GLY A 66 10.98 3.00 9.30
C GLY A 66 11.93 3.73 10.25
N ALA A 67 11.39 4.19 11.38
CA ALA A 67 12.14 4.91 12.41
C ALA A 67 12.54 4.03 13.61
N LEU A 68 11.99 2.80 13.71
CA LEU A 68 12.05 1.99 14.93
C LEU A 68 13.19 0.98 14.98
N TRP A 69 13.83 0.66 13.85
CA TRP A 69 14.91 -0.33 13.80
C TRP A 69 16.26 0.36 13.64
N ALA A 70 16.99 0.48 14.75
CA ALA A 70 18.38 0.95 14.73
C ALA A 70 19.33 -0.23 14.44
N GLY A 71 20.30 -0.03 13.53
CA GLY A 71 21.43 -0.96 13.32
C GLY A 71 21.45 -1.70 11.99
N ASP A 72 20.33 -1.79 11.27
CA ASP A 72 20.29 -2.31 9.90
C ASP A 72 20.38 -1.16 8.89
N THR A 73 21.14 -1.33 7.79
CA THR A 73 21.00 -0.46 6.62
C THR A 73 19.67 -0.75 5.96
N LEU A 74 18.64 -0.01 6.37
CA LEU A 74 17.31 -0.09 5.77
C LEU A 74 17.30 0.66 4.44
N THR A 75 16.64 0.09 3.45
CA THR A 75 16.36 0.73 2.16
C THR A 75 14.87 0.95 2.02
N ALA A 76 14.48 2.04 1.37
CA ALA A 76 13.09 2.21 0.96
C ALA A 76 12.69 1.04 0.06
N LEU A 77 11.46 0.54 0.24
CA LEU A 77 10.89 -0.40 -0.71
C LEU A 77 10.30 0.38 -1.86
N THR A 78 10.49 -0.12 -3.08
CA THR A 78 9.92 0.46 -4.28
C THR A 78 9.50 -0.63 -5.24
N GLY A 79 8.51 -0.36 -6.07
CA GLY A 79 8.12 -1.24 -7.16
C GLY A 79 7.19 -0.56 -8.14
N SER A 80 6.66 -1.35 -9.07
CA SER A 80 5.73 -0.90 -10.10
C SER A 80 4.67 -1.96 -10.31
N ILE A 81 3.41 -1.56 -10.45
CA ILE A 81 2.30 -2.47 -10.74
C ILE A 81 1.96 -2.38 -12.21
N ALA A 82 2.15 -3.47 -12.95
CA ALA A 82 1.82 -3.49 -14.38
C ALA A 82 0.33 -3.19 -14.64
N ALA A 83 0.01 -2.62 -15.80
CA ALA A 83 -1.38 -2.37 -16.17
C ALA A 83 -2.18 -3.68 -16.25
N GLY A 84 -3.34 -3.74 -15.60
CA GLY A 84 -4.17 -4.95 -15.54
C GLY A 84 -3.69 -6.00 -14.55
N ALA A 85 -2.75 -5.66 -13.66
CA ALA A 85 -2.22 -6.56 -12.64
C ALA A 85 -2.70 -6.20 -11.24
N THR A 86 -2.75 -7.22 -10.39
CA THR A 86 -2.77 -7.08 -8.94
C THR A 86 -1.52 -7.76 -8.42
N GLU A 87 -0.69 -7.04 -7.69
CA GLU A 87 0.52 -7.59 -7.06
C GLU A 87 0.45 -7.44 -5.55
N VAL A 88 1.19 -8.29 -4.85
CA VAL A 88 1.22 -8.33 -3.39
C VAL A 88 2.64 -8.17 -2.89
N ILE A 89 2.79 -7.35 -1.85
CA ILE A 89 4.01 -7.29 -1.06
C ILE A 89 3.69 -7.66 0.38
N GLN A 90 4.62 -8.37 1.02
CA GLN A 90 4.55 -8.64 2.46
C GLN A 90 5.60 -7.80 3.16
N VAL A 91 5.15 -6.90 4.02
CA VAL A 91 6.01 -5.97 4.76
C VAL A 91 6.24 -6.52 6.16
N ALA A 92 7.52 -6.62 6.54
CA ALA A 92 7.90 -6.84 7.92
C ALA A 92 7.65 -5.56 8.71
N SER A 93 6.60 -5.58 9.54
CA SER A 93 6.01 -4.35 10.07
C SER A 93 7.00 -3.43 10.77
N GLY A 94 7.91 -3.97 11.57
CA GLY A 94 8.90 -3.18 12.31
C GLY A 94 9.91 -2.42 11.45
N LYS A 95 10.23 -2.87 10.23
CA LYS A 95 11.31 -2.27 9.40
C LYS A 95 10.87 -0.96 8.72
N HIS A 96 9.58 -0.81 8.47
CA HIS A 96 9.03 0.30 7.69
C HIS A 96 8.06 1.17 8.47
N LEU A 97 7.85 0.87 9.76
CA LEU A 97 6.96 1.66 10.62
C LEU A 97 7.60 3.01 10.96
N SER A 98 6.85 4.08 10.73
CA SER A 98 7.22 5.41 11.21
C SER A 98 7.21 5.48 12.74
N ALA A 99 7.78 6.54 13.32
CA ALA A 99 7.68 6.80 14.76
C ALA A 99 6.23 6.98 15.24
N ALA A 100 5.30 7.29 14.32
CA ALA A 100 3.88 7.41 14.59
C ALA A 100 3.12 6.07 14.50
N GLY A 101 3.80 4.95 14.20
CA GLY A 101 3.16 3.64 14.13
C GLY A 101 2.48 3.34 12.79
N THR A 102 2.87 4.00 11.70
CA THR A 102 2.20 3.88 10.39
C THR A 102 3.16 3.57 9.24
N TYR A 103 2.64 3.00 8.15
CA TYR A 103 3.28 3.01 6.82
C TYR A 103 2.71 4.14 5.99
N ALA A 104 3.60 4.88 5.33
CA ALA A 104 3.24 5.77 4.23
C ALA A 104 3.59 5.07 2.92
N ILE A 105 2.59 4.63 2.17
CA ILE A 105 2.78 4.00 0.87
C ILE A 105 2.41 5.02 -0.19
N THR A 106 3.41 5.46 -0.94
CA THR A 106 3.25 6.53 -1.91
C THR A 106 3.04 5.92 -3.29
N LEU A 107 1.89 6.15 -3.92
CA LEU A 107 1.61 5.77 -5.29
C LEU A 107 1.87 6.96 -6.23
N THR A 108 2.61 6.71 -7.30
CA THR A 108 2.88 7.69 -8.36
C THR A 108 2.30 7.15 -9.68
N PRO A 109 1.32 7.84 -10.29
CA PRO A 109 0.71 7.37 -11.53
C PRO A 109 1.71 7.36 -12.68
N ALA A 110 1.37 6.65 -13.76
CA ALA A 110 2.07 6.82 -15.03
C ALA A 110 1.93 8.27 -15.51
N SER A 111 2.93 8.78 -16.24
CA SER A 111 2.90 10.16 -16.72
C SER A 111 1.67 10.45 -17.60
N GLY A 112 1.02 11.58 -17.34
CA GLY A 112 -0.22 12.01 -17.97
C GLY A 112 -1.47 11.31 -17.43
N LYS A 113 -1.40 10.54 -16.33
CA LYS A 113 -2.51 9.73 -15.80
C LYS A 113 -2.90 10.12 -14.37
N ARG A 114 -4.14 9.74 -14.01
CA ARG A 114 -4.73 9.92 -12.67
C ARG A 114 -4.82 8.59 -11.93
N LEU A 115 -4.59 8.57 -10.63
CA LEU A 115 -4.71 7.34 -9.85
C LEU A 115 -6.17 6.87 -9.73
N LEU A 116 -7.15 7.78 -9.57
CA LEU A 116 -8.57 7.43 -9.40
C LEU A 116 -9.20 6.86 -10.68
N THR A 117 -9.04 7.51 -11.82
CA THR A 117 -9.82 7.16 -13.02
C THR A 117 -9.04 6.40 -14.09
N ASP A 118 -7.75 6.68 -14.29
CA ASP A 118 -6.95 6.00 -15.31
C ASP A 118 -6.42 4.67 -14.78
N HIS A 119 -5.81 4.68 -13.60
CA HIS A 119 -5.32 3.46 -12.96
C HIS A 119 -6.39 2.72 -12.16
N ALA A 120 -7.48 3.40 -11.77
CA ALA A 120 -8.44 2.90 -10.78
C ALA A 120 -7.72 2.18 -9.63
N ALA A 121 -6.68 2.83 -9.10
CA ALA A 121 -5.76 2.19 -8.17
C ALA A 121 -6.49 1.85 -6.87
N VAL A 122 -6.37 0.60 -6.43
CA VAL A 122 -6.97 0.10 -5.20
C VAL A 122 -5.88 -0.55 -4.36
N MET A 123 -5.90 -0.27 -3.06
CA MET A 123 -5.06 -0.91 -2.07
C MET A 123 -5.91 -1.71 -1.09
N GLU A 124 -5.51 -2.96 -0.88
CA GLU A 124 -6.12 -3.84 0.11
C GLU A 124 -5.03 -4.28 1.07
N VAL A 125 -5.29 -4.17 2.38
CA VAL A 125 -4.32 -4.55 3.40
C VAL A 125 -4.89 -5.67 4.24
N LEU A 126 -4.14 -6.76 4.35
CA LEU A 126 -4.49 -7.94 5.11
C LEU A 126 -3.52 -8.07 6.28
N GLU A 127 -4.09 -8.21 7.48
CA GLU A 127 -3.35 -8.40 8.71
C GLU A 127 -3.86 -9.65 9.43
N THR A 128 -2.98 -10.59 9.73
CA THR A 128 -3.31 -11.73 10.60
C THR A 128 -3.17 -11.27 12.06
N VAL A 129 -4.24 -11.35 12.84
CA VAL A 129 -4.34 -10.71 14.18
C VAL A 129 -4.47 -11.68 15.34
#